data_AF-A0A2N6BPX9-F1
#
_entry.id   AF-A0A2N6BPX9-F1
#
_cell.length_a   1.000
_cell.length_b   1.000
_cell.length_c   1.000
_cell.angle_alpha   90.00
_cell.angle_beta   90.00
_cell.angle_gamma   90.00
#
_symmetry.space_group_name_H-M   'P 1'
#
loop_
_entity.id
_entity.type
_entity.pdbx_description
1 polymer ?
#
loop_
_entity_poly.entity_id
_entity_poly.type
_entity_poly.pdbx_seq_one_letter_code
_entity_poly.pdbx_strand_id
1 'polypeptide(L)'
;MERLAKIQEEALYPEVAFSSDGCSGGLSAGWEALAENLPSFAKTLGEKPPWEECCVAHDRLYWAGRTDDGYRRRLLADGELRACVMSVGRSEAPALSSRYDISVERIEEVFSIAAEAMFVAVRVGGVPCTGLPWRWGYAWPQCIDLDGDN
;
A
#
# COMPACT_ATOMS: atom_id res chain seq x y z
N MET A 1 -18.16 -0.83 5.93
CA MET A 1 -17.60 -0.09 7.09
C MET A 1 -18.36 -0.44 8.35
N GLU A 2 -19.69 -0.28 8.36
CA GLU A 2 -20.56 -0.65 9.50
C GLU A 2 -20.38 -2.09 9.98
N ARG A 3 -20.36 -3.06 9.05
CA ARG A 3 -20.10 -4.47 9.39
C ARG A 3 -18.76 -4.69 10.09
N LEU A 4 -17.70 -4.00 9.67
CA LEU A 4 -16.40 -4.04 10.34
C LEU A 4 -16.44 -3.34 11.70
N ALA A 5 -17.25 -2.29 11.85
CA ALA A 5 -17.43 -1.59 13.12
C ALA A 5 -18.04 -2.51 14.19
N LYS A 6 -19.07 -3.29 13.83
CA LYS A 6 -19.66 -4.31 14.72
C LYS A 6 -18.61 -5.31 15.22
N ILE A 7 -17.77 -5.82 14.31
CA ILE A 7 -16.67 -6.71 14.68
C ILE A 7 -15.70 -6.04 15.67
N GLN A 8 -15.33 -4.78 15.43
CA GLN A 8 -14.40 -4.03 16.30
C GLN A 8 -14.99 -3.68 17.67
N GLU A 9 -16.31 -3.58 17.78
CA GLU A 9 -17.01 -3.36 19.05
C GLU A 9 -17.08 -4.63 19.91
N GLU A 10 -17.24 -5.79 19.26
CA GLU A 10 -17.38 -7.09 19.93
C GLU A 10 -16.02 -7.74 20.28
N ALA A 11 -14.99 -7.48 19.47
CA ALA A 11 -13.69 -8.10 19.63
C ALA A 11 -12.80 -7.34 20.63
N LEU A 12 -12.21 -8.09 21.57
CA LEU A 12 -11.30 -7.55 22.60
C LEU A 12 -9.92 -7.15 22.04
N TYR A 13 -9.47 -7.79 20.95
CA TYR A 13 -8.17 -7.53 20.31
C TYR A 13 -8.16 -7.99 18.84
N PRO A 14 -7.23 -7.48 18.00
CA PRO A 14 -7.05 -7.96 16.64
C PRO A 14 -6.51 -9.40 16.61
N GLU A 15 -7.05 -10.26 15.75
CA GLU A 15 -6.71 -11.69 15.71
C GLU A 15 -5.45 -12.00 14.91
N VAL A 16 -5.12 -11.13 13.95
CA VAL A 16 -3.99 -11.33 13.04
C VAL A 16 -2.87 -10.36 13.42
N ALA A 17 -1.68 -10.90 13.71
CA ALA A 17 -0.48 -10.08 13.92
C ALA A 17 -0.16 -9.26 12.66
N PHE A 18 0.43 -8.08 12.82
CA PHE A 18 0.83 -7.27 11.68
C PHE A 18 1.89 -7.98 10.83
N SER A 19 1.67 -8.02 9.52
CA SER A 19 2.62 -8.44 8.49
C SER A 19 2.44 -7.56 7.26
N SER A 20 3.52 -7.34 6.51
CA SER A 20 3.52 -6.64 5.22
C SER A 20 4.43 -7.39 4.25
N ASP A 21 4.01 -7.50 3.00
CA ASP A 21 4.79 -8.05 1.88
C ASP A 21 5.47 -6.95 1.05
N GLY A 22 5.55 -5.72 1.60
CA GLY A 22 6.02 -4.54 0.87
C GLY A 22 4.87 -3.92 0.08
N CYS A 23 5.05 -3.71 -1.22
CA CYS A 23 3.96 -3.28 -2.07
C CYS A 23 3.16 -4.49 -2.57
N SER A 24 1.91 -4.60 -2.10
CA SER A 24 1.02 -5.75 -2.33
C SER A 24 0.77 -6.08 -3.80
N GLY A 25 0.24 -7.28 -4.04
CA GLY A 25 -0.02 -7.80 -5.40
C GLY A 25 1.22 -8.41 -6.06
N GLY A 26 2.26 -8.72 -5.26
CA GLY A 26 3.51 -9.32 -5.73
C GLY A 26 4.51 -8.33 -6.35
N LEU A 27 4.30 -7.02 -6.19
CA LEU A 27 5.20 -6.01 -6.76
C LEU A 27 6.59 -6.07 -6.11
N SER A 28 6.66 -6.10 -4.78
CA SER A 28 7.94 -6.22 -4.08
C SER A 28 8.62 -7.57 -4.37
N ALA A 29 7.89 -8.69 -4.27
CA ALA A 29 8.45 -10.01 -4.59
C ALA A 29 8.94 -10.13 -6.04
N GLY A 30 8.21 -9.55 -7.01
CA GLY A 30 8.62 -9.51 -8.41
C GLY A 30 9.84 -8.63 -8.65
N TRP A 31 9.95 -7.51 -7.91
CA TRP A 31 11.13 -6.65 -7.95
C TRP A 31 12.37 -7.35 -7.41
N GLU A 32 12.25 -7.98 -6.23
CA GLU A 32 13.32 -8.76 -5.61
C GLU A 32 13.78 -9.88 -6.55
N ALA A 33 12.84 -10.65 -7.11
CA ALA A 33 13.16 -11.71 -8.07
C ALA A 33 13.90 -11.16 -9.32
N LEU A 34 13.48 -10.00 -9.85
CA LEU A 34 14.20 -9.37 -10.96
C LEU A 34 15.59 -8.91 -10.56
N ALA A 35 15.74 -8.31 -9.37
CA ALA A 35 17.03 -7.87 -8.85
C ALA A 35 18.00 -9.02 -8.63
N GLU A 36 17.56 -10.14 -8.07
CA GLU A 36 18.37 -11.35 -7.86
C GLU A 36 18.86 -11.97 -9.17
N ASN A 37 18.00 -11.99 -10.20
CA ASN A 37 18.30 -12.66 -11.47
C ASN A 37 18.97 -11.74 -12.50
N LEU A 38 18.93 -10.42 -12.31
CA LEU A 38 19.54 -9.44 -13.19
C LEU A 38 20.42 -8.48 -12.36
N PRO A 39 21.72 -8.79 -12.17
CA PRO A 39 22.63 -7.93 -11.41
C PRO A 39 22.73 -6.51 -11.95
N SER A 40 22.54 -6.32 -13.26
CA SER A 40 22.44 -5.00 -13.88
C SER A 40 21.21 -4.24 -13.40
N PHE A 41 20.07 -4.90 -13.20
CA PHE A 41 18.85 -4.31 -12.64
C PHE A 41 19.06 -3.90 -11.18
N ALA A 42 19.53 -4.81 -10.31
CA ALA A 42 19.77 -4.52 -8.89
C ALA A 42 20.75 -3.35 -8.70
N LYS A 43 21.85 -3.35 -9.45
CA LYS A 43 22.82 -2.24 -9.43
C LYS A 43 22.17 -0.91 -9.80
N THR A 44 21.16 -0.95 -10.66
CA THR A 44 20.56 0.18 -11.37
C THR A 44 19.39 0.77 -10.61
N LEU A 45 18.42 -0.06 -10.24
CA LEU A 45 17.18 0.36 -9.59
C LEU A 45 17.10 0.01 -8.10
N GLY A 46 18.12 -0.68 -7.57
CA GLY A 46 18.13 -1.17 -6.19
C GLY A 46 17.49 -2.55 -6.05
N GLU A 47 17.75 -3.19 -4.91
CA GLU A 47 17.22 -4.52 -4.58
C GLU A 47 15.73 -4.49 -4.23
N LYS A 48 15.20 -3.30 -3.89
CA LYS A 48 13.81 -3.07 -3.49
C LYS A 48 13.23 -1.85 -4.20
N PRO A 49 11.90 -1.77 -4.37
CA PRO A 49 11.24 -0.56 -4.86
C PRO A 49 11.55 0.63 -3.93
N PRO A 50 11.90 1.81 -4.46
CA PRO A 50 12.29 2.96 -3.63
C PRO A 50 11.15 3.49 -2.74
N TRP A 51 9.89 3.12 -3.04
CA TRP A 51 8.71 3.48 -2.25
C TRP A 51 8.15 2.33 -1.39
N GLU A 52 8.89 1.22 -1.20
CA GLU A 52 8.41 0.07 -0.40
C GLU A 52 7.99 0.49 1.02
N GLU A 53 8.75 1.37 1.66
CA GLU A 53 8.42 1.89 3.00
C GLU A 53 7.08 2.67 3.02
N CYS A 54 6.70 3.31 1.92
CA CYS A 54 5.38 3.94 1.80
C CYS A 54 4.26 2.89 1.85
N CYS A 55 4.46 1.74 1.20
CA CYS A 55 3.52 0.62 1.21
C CYS A 55 3.43 -0.01 2.60
N VAL A 56 4.58 -0.28 3.25
CA VAL A 56 4.61 -0.82 4.62
C VAL A 56 3.88 0.10 5.61
N ALA A 57 4.04 1.42 5.48
CA ALA A 57 3.33 2.39 6.31
C ALA A 57 1.81 2.36 6.07
N HIS A 58 1.39 2.27 4.80
CA HIS A 58 -0.01 2.14 4.41
C HIS A 58 -0.64 0.84 4.94
N ASP A 59 0.08 -0.28 4.82
CA ASP A 59 -0.34 -1.59 5.32
C ASP A 59 -0.64 -1.57 6.82
N ARG A 60 0.12 -0.82 7.63
CA ARG A 60 -0.17 -0.69 9.08
C ARG A 60 -1.53 -0.07 9.33
N LEU A 61 -1.89 0.95 8.54
CA LEU A 61 -3.17 1.63 8.66
C LEU A 61 -4.32 0.72 8.18
N TYR A 62 -4.08 0.00 7.09
CA TYR A 62 -5.03 -0.95 6.53
C TYR A 62 -5.25 -2.19 7.40
N TRP A 63 -4.17 -2.72 7.99
CA TRP A 63 -4.21 -3.77 8.99
C TRP A 63 -5.08 -3.36 10.17
N ALA A 64 -4.79 -2.21 10.79
CA ALA A 64 -5.57 -1.72 11.93
C ALA A 64 -7.03 -1.43 11.54
N GLY A 65 -7.23 -0.78 10.38
CA GLY A 65 -8.52 -0.58 9.74
C GLY A 65 -9.58 0.05 10.63
N ARG A 66 -9.19 1.09 11.38
CA ARG A 66 -10.07 1.73 12.37
C ARG A 66 -11.40 2.18 11.75
N THR A 67 -12.49 1.91 12.45
CA THR A 67 -13.85 2.21 11.98
C THR A 67 -14.39 3.54 12.48
N ASP A 68 -13.81 4.12 13.53
CA ASP A 68 -14.12 5.48 13.96
C ASP A 68 -13.75 6.47 12.85
N ASP A 69 -14.76 7.05 12.20
CA ASP A 69 -14.59 7.86 10.99
C ASP A 69 -13.82 7.11 9.87
N GLY A 70 -14.06 5.80 9.77
CA GLY A 70 -13.26 4.88 8.96
C GLY A 70 -13.20 5.23 7.47
N TYR A 71 -14.25 5.84 6.90
CA TYR A 71 -14.22 6.30 5.51
C TYR A 71 -13.19 7.40 5.29
N ARG A 72 -13.14 8.40 6.19
CA ARG A 72 -12.16 9.48 6.12
C ARG A 72 -10.77 8.98 6.45
N ARG A 73 -10.62 8.11 7.45
CA ARG A 73 -9.32 7.49 7.79
C ARG A 73 -8.73 6.70 6.63
N ARG A 74 -9.55 5.91 5.93
CA ARG A 74 -9.10 5.19 4.74
C ARG A 74 -8.69 6.15 3.64
N LEU A 75 -9.52 7.16 3.34
CA LEU A 75 -9.17 8.18 2.35
C LEU A 75 -7.86 8.90 2.68
N LEU A 76 -7.63 9.21 3.96
CA LEU A 76 -6.39 9.83 4.43
C LEU A 76 -5.20 8.89 4.23
N ALA A 77 -5.30 7.63 4.67
CA ALA A 77 -4.25 6.62 4.48
C ALA A 77 -3.86 6.48 3.00
N ASP A 78 -4.86 6.39 2.11
CA ASP A 78 -4.63 6.28 0.67
C ASP A 78 -3.96 7.53 0.10
N GLY A 79 -4.37 8.72 0.57
CA GLY A 79 -3.77 9.99 0.20
C GLY A 79 -2.32 10.15 0.71
N GLU A 80 -2.03 9.65 1.92
CA GLU A 80 -0.68 9.63 2.49
C GLU A 80 0.25 8.70 1.70
N LEU A 81 -0.22 7.53 1.28
CA LEU A 81 0.52 6.65 0.36
C LEU A 81 0.88 7.38 -0.93
N ARG A 82 -0.11 8.01 -1.59
CA ARG A 82 0.10 8.79 -2.82
C ARG A 82 1.15 9.89 -2.61
N ALA A 83 1.01 10.67 -1.54
CA ALA A 83 1.94 11.76 -1.23
C ALA A 83 3.36 11.27 -0.93
N CYS A 84 3.48 10.14 -0.23
CA CYS A 84 4.76 9.50 0.09
C CYS A 84 5.49 9.07 -1.18
N VAL A 85 4.81 8.35 -2.09
CA VAL A 85 5.39 7.90 -3.37
C VAL A 85 5.87 9.08 -4.22
N MET A 86 5.06 10.15 -4.32
CA MET A 86 5.48 11.37 -5.01
C MET A 86 6.70 12.05 -4.36
N SER A 87 6.79 12.00 -3.03
CA SER A 87 7.93 12.56 -2.29
C SER A 87 9.22 11.77 -2.52
N VAL A 88 9.13 10.44 -2.55
CA VAL A 88 10.24 9.57 -2.94
C VAL A 88 10.71 9.91 -4.35
N GLY A 89 9.77 10.11 -5.29
CA GLY A 89 10.11 10.52 -6.65
C GLY A 89 10.94 11.80 -6.70
N ARG A 90 10.52 12.83 -5.97
CA ARG A 90 11.26 14.10 -5.87
C ARG A 90 12.63 13.95 -5.22
N SER A 91 12.77 13.09 -4.21
CA SER A 91 14.07 12.90 -3.53
C SER A 91 15.06 12.12 -4.41
N GLU A 92 14.58 11.12 -5.15
CA GLU A 92 15.41 10.26 -6.01
C GLU A 92 15.72 10.91 -7.37
N ALA A 93 14.87 11.83 -7.86
CA ALA A 93 14.96 12.38 -9.21
C ALA A 93 16.33 12.99 -9.56
N PRO A 94 17.05 13.75 -8.70
CA PRO A 94 18.37 14.26 -9.04
C PRO A 94 19.42 13.16 -9.31
N ALA A 95 19.41 12.12 -8.47
CA ALA A 95 20.33 11.00 -8.60
C ALA A 95 20.01 10.14 -9.83
N LEU A 96 18.72 9.85 -10.05
CA LEU A 96 18.25 9.11 -11.21
C LEU A 96 18.49 9.90 -12.51
N SER A 97 18.29 11.22 -12.51
CA SER A 97 18.51 12.09 -13.66
C SER A 97 19.95 12.02 -14.14
N SER A 98 20.89 12.19 -13.21
CA SER A 98 22.33 12.11 -13.49
C SER A 98 22.75 10.72 -14.00
N ARG A 99 22.07 9.68 -13.53
CA ARG A 99 22.42 8.28 -13.84
C ARG A 99 21.91 7.82 -15.20
N TYR A 100 20.72 8.26 -15.60
CA TYR A 100 20.04 7.77 -16.80
C TYR A 100 20.00 8.79 -17.94
N ASP A 101 20.54 9.99 -17.74
CA ASP A 101 20.45 11.10 -18.70
C ASP A 101 18.98 11.43 -19.05
N ILE A 102 18.13 11.40 -18.03
CA ILE A 102 16.69 11.73 -18.10
C ILE A 102 16.47 13.02 -17.30
N SER A 103 15.58 13.90 -17.74
CA SER A 103 15.28 15.12 -16.97
C SER A 103 14.64 14.81 -15.61
N VAL A 104 14.92 15.64 -14.62
CA VAL A 104 14.34 15.54 -13.26
C VAL A 104 12.81 15.54 -13.35
N GLU A 105 12.24 16.40 -14.19
CA GLU A 105 10.80 16.55 -14.37
C GLU A 105 10.15 15.26 -14.90
N ARG A 106 10.81 14.57 -15.82
CA ARG A 106 10.30 13.30 -16.35
C ARG A 106 10.34 12.19 -15.30
N ILE A 107 11.34 12.17 -14.43
CA ILE A 107 11.40 11.20 -13.34
C ILE A 107 10.29 11.48 -12.33
N GLU A 108 10.13 12.74 -11.92
CA GLU A 108 9.02 13.15 -11.04
C GLU A 108 7.64 12.82 -11.64
N GLU A 109 7.46 13.01 -12.95
CA GLU A 109 6.24 12.66 -13.67
C GLU A 109 5.94 11.15 -13.60
N VAL A 110 6.94 10.29 -13.82
CA VAL A 110 6.76 8.83 -13.72
C VAL A 110 6.33 8.40 -12.32
N PHE A 111 6.96 8.95 -11.28
CA PHE A 111 6.57 8.68 -9.89
C PHE A 111 5.18 9.22 -9.56
N SER A 112 4.81 10.38 -10.10
CA SER A 112 3.48 10.94 -9.97
C SER A 112 2.41 10.02 -10.57
N ILE A 113 2.64 9.51 -11.79
CA ILE A 113 1.74 8.55 -12.45
C ILE A 113 1.61 7.26 -11.61
N ALA A 114 2.72 6.74 -11.11
CA ALA A 114 2.71 5.56 -10.24
C ALA A 114 1.89 5.82 -8.96
N ALA A 115 2.08 6.97 -8.31
CA ALA A 115 1.35 7.36 -7.11
C ALA A 115 -0.16 7.48 -7.35
N GLU A 116 -0.59 8.05 -8.49
CA GLU A 116 -2.02 8.10 -8.87
C GLU A 116 -2.60 6.70 -9.10
N ALA A 117 -1.87 5.85 -9.82
CA ALA A 117 -2.31 4.48 -10.09
C ALA A 117 -2.47 3.68 -8.79
N MET A 118 -1.50 3.81 -7.87
CA MET A 118 -1.56 3.20 -6.54
C MET A 118 -2.77 3.71 -5.74
N PHE A 119 -3.00 5.03 -5.73
CA PHE A 119 -4.16 5.62 -5.05
C PHE A 119 -5.47 5.00 -5.55
N VAL A 120 -5.69 4.96 -6.86
CA VAL A 120 -6.90 4.38 -7.45
C VAL A 120 -7.02 2.89 -7.10
N ALA A 121 -5.93 2.13 -7.20
CA ALA A 121 -5.91 0.71 -6.89
C ALA A 121 -6.33 0.42 -5.43
N VAL A 122 -5.75 1.12 -4.44
CA VAL A 122 -6.08 0.92 -3.02
C VAL A 122 -7.48 1.45 -2.68
N ARG A 123 -7.97 2.48 -3.38
CA ARG A 123 -9.36 2.96 -3.21
C ARG A 123 -10.38 1.89 -3.56
N VAL A 124 -10.16 1.19 -4.67
CA VAL A 124 -11.07 0.17 -5.21
C VAL A 124 -10.87 -1.18 -4.54
N GLY A 125 -9.64 -1.67 -4.45
CA GLY A 125 -9.32 -3.00 -3.92
C GLY A 125 -9.27 -3.07 -2.39
N GLY A 126 -9.09 -1.93 -1.72
CA GLY A 126 -8.86 -1.84 -0.28
C GLY A 126 -10.11 -1.81 0.60
N VAL A 127 -11.28 -2.10 0.05
CA VAL A 127 -12.54 -2.02 0.78
C VAL A 127 -12.66 -3.11 1.86
N PRO A 128 -13.29 -2.83 3.02
CA PRO A 128 -13.48 -3.82 4.07
C PRO A 128 -14.45 -4.93 3.64
N CYS A 129 -14.41 -6.07 4.34
CA CYS A 129 -15.33 -7.21 4.13
C CYS A 129 -15.30 -7.79 2.69
N THR A 130 -14.12 -8.05 2.14
CA THR A 130 -13.95 -8.59 0.77
C THR A 130 -13.16 -9.89 0.69
N GLY A 131 -12.72 -10.45 1.82
CA GLY A 131 -11.88 -11.66 1.84
C GLY A 131 -10.42 -11.39 1.48
N LEU A 132 -10.12 -10.23 0.89
CA LEU A 132 -8.79 -9.87 0.44
C LEU A 132 -7.83 -9.66 1.63
N PRO A 133 -6.56 -10.08 1.50
CA PRO A 133 -5.59 -9.97 2.58
C PRO A 133 -4.99 -8.57 2.77
N TRP A 134 -5.37 -7.62 1.91
CA TRP A 134 -5.01 -6.20 1.98
C TRP A 134 -6.25 -5.31 2.15
N ARG A 135 -7.34 -5.83 2.72
CA ARG A 135 -8.55 -5.03 2.97
C ARG A 135 -8.34 -4.07 4.14
N TRP A 136 -9.09 -2.98 4.17
CA TRP A 136 -9.25 -2.19 5.39
C TRP A 136 -9.83 -3.07 6.52
N GLY A 137 -9.11 -3.15 7.64
CA GLY A 137 -9.44 -3.98 8.78
C GLY A 137 -8.94 -5.41 8.66
N TYR A 138 -7.81 -5.63 7.98
CA TYR A 138 -7.25 -6.97 7.79
C TYR A 138 -6.99 -7.70 9.12
N ALA A 139 -6.66 -6.97 10.19
CA ALA A 139 -6.38 -7.55 11.51
C ALA A 139 -7.60 -8.21 12.19
N TRP A 140 -8.81 -7.99 11.68
CA TRP A 140 -10.07 -8.40 12.29
C TRP A 140 -10.73 -9.55 11.53
N PRO A 141 -11.64 -10.32 12.16
CA PRO A 141 -12.46 -11.32 11.48
C PRO A 141 -13.09 -10.83 10.17
N GLN A 142 -13.41 -11.78 9.28
CA GLN A 142 -14.16 -11.47 8.07
C GLN A 142 -15.58 -11.01 8.43
N CYS A 143 -16.06 -10.01 7.69
CA CYS A 143 -17.38 -9.39 7.88
C CYS A 143 -18.24 -9.49 6.61
N ILE A 144 -17.99 -10.53 5.80
CA ILE A 144 -18.72 -10.81 4.56
C ILE A 144 -20.11 -11.37 4.89
N ASP A 145 -20.19 -12.25 5.89
CA ASP A 145 -21.39 -13.07 6.17
C ASP A 145 -22.27 -12.55 7.31
N LEU A 146 -22.03 -11.34 7.83
CA LEU A 146 -22.81 -10.76 8.95
C LEU A 146 -24.27 -10.40 8.60
N ASP A 147 -24.73 -10.70 7.39
CA ASP A 147 -26.13 -10.57 6.96
C ASP A 147 -26.86 -11.94 6.93
N GLY A 148 -26.25 -13.01 7.47
CA GLY A 148 -26.71 -14.40 7.34
C GLY A 148 -27.46 -15.03 8.52
N ASP A 149 -27.52 -14.38 9.69
CA ASP A 149 -28.26 -14.90 10.84
C ASP A 149 -29.68 -14.29 10.89
N ASN A 150 -30.63 -14.97 10.25
CA ASN A 150 -32.07 -14.85 10.47
C ASN A 150 -32.64 -16.20 10.90
#